data_AF-X1EHS5-F1
#
_entry.id   AF-X1EHS5-F1
#
_cell.length_a   1.000
_cell.length_b   1.000
_cell.length_c   1.000
_cell.angle_alpha   90.00
_cell.angle_beta   90.00
_cell.angle_gamma   90.00
#
_symmetry.space_group_name_H-M   'P 1'
#
loop_
_entity.id
_entity.type
_entity.pdbx_description
1 polymer ?
#
loop_
_entity_poly.entity_id
_entity_poly.type
_entity_poly.pdbx_seq_one_letter_code
_entity_poly.pdbx_strand_id
1 'polypeptide(L)'
;TYPDMWAACVPVCGRCEDVDLVENGRHLPFWINAGGRDAVLPPIYSKRAYQRAKKLGFSEWKYTEYPEMAHSFSIEWKQVENWLLTKKKIANPKRVSFAIKDLKTNCAYWIEITGLEKYGSRARIDAAIDGQIINVTTNNISSYILRLNNNLVHLNKEVEVKENSVTVFRGVLGNKGCFVKARESNSAFIKRPGLSGPLWDIYSSPCILACGTNYKSDSMIKAAIRCAESFLDPPWMDKVNFTIVPDTAVTKQHFVENNLVLFGNVRTNKVLAEISEKLPLQMNGNRIAARRLEFSGENIGYVLIYPNPLNREKYIAVFSGNTADAIDCFDRIWPHLNSISKNIDVGIFELAERSNSIQWKLKEVFGTDWDWPSGDSRGLSE
;
A
#
# COMPACT_ATOMS: atom_id res chain seq x y z
N THR A 1 -9.93 -3.42 7.24
CA THR A 1 -8.46 -3.53 7.20
C THR A 1 -7.86 -3.92 8.54
N TYR A 2 -8.33 -3.38 9.68
CA TYR A 2 -7.82 -3.73 11.02
C TYR A 2 -8.89 -4.42 11.91
N PRO A 3 -9.22 -5.69 11.66
CA PRO A 3 -10.38 -6.34 12.27
C PRO A 3 -10.24 -6.67 13.77
N ASP A 4 -9.06 -6.49 14.35
CA ASP A 4 -8.67 -6.87 15.71
C ASP A 4 -8.33 -5.66 16.62
N MET A 5 -8.44 -4.44 16.09
CA MET A 5 -8.29 -3.22 16.88
C MET A 5 -9.53 -2.90 17.71
N TRP A 6 -10.72 -3.13 17.17
CA TRP A 6 -11.99 -2.66 17.73
C TRP A 6 -12.82 -3.81 18.33
N ALA A 7 -13.65 -3.49 19.32
CA ALA A 7 -14.63 -4.44 19.88
C ALA A 7 -15.93 -4.49 19.07
N ALA A 8 -16.31 -3.37 18.43
CA ALA A 8 -17.47 -3.22 17.55
C ALA A 8 -17.36 -1.89 16.79
N CYS A 9 -18.10 -1.75 15.68
CA CYS A 9 -18.13 -0.54 14.87
C CYS A 9 -19.56 -0.11 14.52
N VAL A 10 -19.79 1.22 14.44
CA VAL A 10 -21.08 1.82 14.09
C VAL A 10 -20.87 2.85 12.98
N PRO A 11 -20.76 2.42 11.71
CA PRO A 11 -20.70 3.36 10.59
C PRO A 11 -22.08 4.00 10.37
N VAL A 12 -22.08 5.32 10.12
CA VAL A 12 -23.26 6.13 9.81
C VAL A 12 -23.02 6.83 8.47
N CYS A 13 -23.91 6.62 7.51
CA CYS A 13 -23.85 7.21 6.16
C CYS A 13 -22.51 6.98 5.43
N GLY A 14 -21.86 5.86 5.70
CA GLY A 14 -20.60 5.48 5.08
C GLY A 14 -20.77 4.67 3.80
N ARG A 15 -19.63 4.23 3.25
CA ARG A 15 -19.58 3.22 2.18
C ARG A 15 -18.52 2.16 2.49
N CYS A 16 -18.78 0.94 2.02
CA CYS A 16 -17.75 -0.09 1.95
C CYS A 16 -17.24 -0.13 0.51
N GLU A 17 -16.07 0.46 0.27
CA GLU A 17 -15.45 0.50 -1.07
C GLU A 17 -15.25 -0.89 -1.65
N ASP A 18 -14.82 -1.80 -0.78
CA ASP A 18 -14.47 -3.16 -1.16
C ASP A 18 -15.25 -4.18 -0.35
N VAL A 19 -16.37 -4.62 -0.91
CA VAL A 19 -17.27 -5.60 -0.29
C VAL A 19 -16.56 -6.94 -0.06
N ASP A 20 -15.49 -7.23 -0.80
CA ASP A 20 -14.72 -8.44 -0.60
C ASP A 20 -13.98 -8.50 0.73
N LEU A 21 -13.63 -7.34 1.30
CA LEU A 21 -12.96 -7.23 2.61
C LEU A 21 -13.90 -7.41 3.80
N VAL A 22 -15.21 -7.53 3.57
CA VAL A 22 -16.19 -7.80 4.64
C VAL A 22 -15.83 -9.07 5.42
N GLU A 23 -15.20 -10.05 4.77
CA GLU A 23 -14.82 -11.30 5.44
C GLU A 23 -13.85 -11.13 6.61
N ASN A 24 -13.08 -10.03 6.62
CA ASN A 24 -12.20 -9.67 7.72
C ASN A 24 -12.99 -9.42 9.01
N GLY A 25 -14.25 -8.99 8.90
CA GLY A 25 -15.13 -8.66 10.01
C GLY A 25 -15.85 -9.86 10.64
N ARG A 26 -15.34 -11.10 10.46
CA ARG A 26 -15.93 -12.31 11.07
C ARG A 26 -16.18 -12.17 12.57
N HIS A 27 -15.24 -11.55 13.28
CA HIS A 27 -15.25 -11.38 14.74
C HIS A 27 -15.45 -9.93 15.17
N LEU A 28 -15.72 -9.04 14.22
CA LEU A 28 -15.96 -7.62 14.47
C LEU A 28 -17.44 -7.32 14.21
N PRO A 29 -18.24 -7.10 15.26
CA PRO A 29 -19.63 -6.67 15.13
C PRO A 29 -19.74 -5.31 14.43
N PHE A 30 -20.72 -5.20 13.53
CA PHE A 30 -21.07 -3.93 12.89
C PHE A 30 -22.55 -3.63 13.09
N TRP A 31 -22.86 -2.38 13.44
CA TRP A 31 -24.22 -1.84 13.30
C TRP A 31 -24.20 -0.70 12.29
N ILE A 32 -24.58 -1.01 11.07
CA ILE A 32 -24.54 -0.09 9.94
C ILE A 32 -25.84 0.73 9.92
N ASN A 33 -25.71 2.05 9.82
CA ASN A 33 -26.83 2.99 9.78
C ASN A 33 -26.76 3.86 8.53
N ALA A 34 -27.87 4.00 7.79
CA ALA A 34 -27.91 4.80 6.56
C ALA A 34 -29.26 5.53 6.38
N GLY A 35 -29.21 6.71 5.75
CA GLY A 35 -30.41 7.45 5.36
C GLY A 35 -30.99 6.91 4.05
N GLY A 36 -32.30 6.67 4.01
CA GLY A 36 -33.00 6.14 2.83
C GLY A 36 -33.01 7.11 1.64
N ARG A 37 -32.89 8.42 1.90
CA ARG A 37 -32.86 9.51 0.91
C ARG A 37 -31.49 10.17 0.80
N ASP A 38 -30.44 9.48 1.23
CA ASP A 38 -29.08 9.99 1.11
C ASP A 38 -28.65 10.08 -0.37
N ALA A 39 -28.59 11.32 -0.88
CA ALA A 39 -28.15 11.62 -2.24
C ALA A 39 -26.62 11.81 -2.37
N VAL A 40 -25.90 11.90 -1.25
CA VAL A 40 -24.43 12.06 -1.23
C VAL A 40 -23.77 10.68 -1.24
N LEU A 41 -24.18 9.80 -0.34
CA LEU A 41 -23.76 8.40 -0.28
C LEU A 41 -24.98 7.49 -0.20
N PRO A 42 -25.56 7.12 -1.36
CA PRO A 42 -26.71 6.22 -1.43
C PRO A 42 -26.57 4.96 -0.54
N PRO A 43 -27.62 4.58 0.21
CA PRO A 43 -27.55 3.53 1.23
C PRO A 43 -27.12 2.16 0.68
N ILE A 44 -27.31 1.92 -0.61
CA ILE A 44 -26.86 0.70 -1.30
C ILE A 44 -25.37 0.40 -1.08
N TYR A 45 -24.51 1.42 -0.98
CA TYR A 45 -23.07 1.23 -0.78
C TYR A 45 -22.74 0.62 0.59
N SER A 46 -23.51 0.95 1.62
CA SER A 46 -23.41 0.34 2.96
C SER A 46 -24.18 -0.99 3.04
N LYS A 47 -25.36 -1.06 2.41
CA LYS A 47 -26.23 -2.25 2.43
C LYS A 47 -25.57 -3.49 1.81
N ARG A 48 -24.76 -3.32 0.76
CA ARG A 48 -24.00 -4.41 0.13
C ARG A 48 -23.05 -5.10 1.11
N ALA A 49 -22.43 -4.35 2.03
CA ALA A 49 -21.55 -4.93 3.05
C ALA A 49 -22.33 -5.82 4.03
N TYR A 50 -23.47 -5.34 4.52
CA TYR A 50 -24.37 -6.14 5.37
C TYR A 50 -24.86 -7.42 4.66
N GLN A 51 -25.29 -7.30 3.40
CA GLN A 51 -25.71 -8.46 2.61
C GLN A 51 -24.59 -9.49 2.44
N ARG A 52 -23.35 -9.03 2.20
CA ARG A 52 -22.18 -9.91 2.13
C ARG A 52 -21.91 -10.60 3.47
N ALA A 53 -21.98 -9.87 4.59
CA ALA A 53 -21.79 -10.43 5.92
C ALA A 53 -22.84 -11.50 6.23
N LYS A 54 -24.12 -11.27 5.88
CA LYS A 54 -25.17 -12.28 5.99
C LYS A 54 -24.90 -13.53 5.14
N LYS A 55 -24.47 -13.36 3.89
CA LYS A 55 -24.05 -14.50 3.02
C LYS A 55 -22.87 -15.28 3.59
N LEU A 56 -21.98 -14.62 4.34
CA LEU A 56 -20.85 -15.25 5.03
C LEU A 56 -21.23 -15.87 6.39
N GLY A 57 -22.50 -15.75 6.80
CA GLY A 57 -23.01 -16.29 8.07
C GLY A 57 -22.63 -15.48 9.31
N PHE A 58 -22.32 -14.19 9.17
CA PHE A 58 -21.96 -13.36 10.32
C PHE A 58 -23.22 -12.92 11.09
N SER A 59 -23.35 -13.37 12.33
CA SER A 59 -24.52 -13.13 13.17
C SER A 59 -24.55 -11.73 13.78
N GLU A 60 -23.38 -11.17 14.08
CA GLU A 60 -23.22 -9.91 14.82
C GLU A 60 -23.28 -8.65 13.94
N TRP A 61 -23.67 -8.78 12.69
CA TRP A 61 -23.87 -7.67 11.76
C TRP A 61 -25.34 -7.25 11.74
N LYS A 62 -25.58 -5.95 11.95
CA LYS A 62 -26.88 -5.28 11.93
C LYS A 62 -26.89 -4.17 10.87
N TYR A 63 -28.09 -3.88 10.35
CA TYR A 63 -28.33 -2.80 9.40
C TYR A 63 -29.65 -2.12 9.72
N THR A 64 -29.61 -0.80 9.87
CA THR A 64 -30.78 0.07 10.01
C THR A 64 -30.77 1.10 8.89
N GLU A 65 -31.85 1.15 8.12
CA GLU A 65 -32.09 2.15 7.09
C GLU A 65 -33.21 3.06 7.56
N TYR A 66 -32.97 4.37 7.59
CA TYR A 66 -33.92 5.38 8.06
C TYR A 66 -34.62 5.98 6.84
N PRO A 67 -35.84 5.54 6.47
CA PRO A 67 -36.37 5.71 5.10
C PRO A 67 -36.47 7.18 4.65
N GLU A 68 -36.73 8.08 5.58
CA GLU A 68 -36.98 9.50 5.31
C GLU A 68 -35.74 10.38 5.46
N MET A 69 -34.62 9.85 5.96
CA MET A 69 -33.42 10.62 6.30
C MET A 69 -32.45 10.75 5.12
N ALA A 70 -31.81 11.92 5.00
CA ALA A 70 -30.75 12.21 4.03
C ALA A 70 -29.35 11.88 4.61
N HIS A 71 -28.28 12.54 4.14
CA HIS A 71 -26.89 12.24 4.55
C HIS A 71 -26.57 12.58 6.02
N SER A 72 -27.25 13.56 6.59
CA SER A 72 -26.99 14.04 7.95
C SER A 72 -28.25 13.93 8.80
N PHE A 73 -28.21 13.06 9.81
CA PHE A 73 -29.31 12.82 10.75
C PHE A 73 -28.79 12.21 12.05
N SER A 74 -29.59 12.27 13.11
CA SER A 74 -29.30 11.56 14.36
C SER A 74 -29.85 10.13 14.29
N ILE A 75 -29.06 9.16 14.74
CA ILE A 75 -29.51 7.80 14.99
C ILE A 75 -30.03 7.65 16.43
N GLU A 76 -30.59 6.49 16.75
CA GLU A 76 -31.04 6.11 18.10
C GLU A 76 -29.84 5.81 19.02
N TRP A 77 -29.07 6.84 19.38
CA TRP A 77 -27.78 6.71 20.06
C TRP A 77 -27.86 5.88 21.35
N LYS A 78 -28.90 6.08 22.18
CA LYS A 78 -29.09 5.30 23.41
C LYS A 78 -29.15 3.79 23.14
N GLN A 79 -29.80 3.37 22.06
CA GLN A 79 -29.90 1.95 21.70
C GLN A 79 -28.55 1.42 21.19
N VAL A 80 -27.85 2.23 20.40
CA VAL A 80 -26.52 1.92 19.85
C VAL A 80 -25.49 1.80 20.96
N GLU A 81 -25.46 2.74 21.90
CA GLU A 81 -24.58 2.73 23.08
C GLU A 81 -24.83 1.49 23.94
N ASN A 82 -26.09 1.20 24.26
CA ASN A 82 -26.46 0.00 24.99
C ASN A 82 -25.97 -1.27 24.29
N TRP A 83 -26.08 -1.34 22.95
CA TRP A 83 -25.55 -2.47 22.19
C TRP A 83 -24.03 -2.52 22.19
N LEU A 84 -23.33 -1.40 22.03
CA LEU A 84 -21.87 -1.32 22.10
C LEU A 84 -21.34 -1.83 23.43
N LEU A 85 -22.00 -1.48 24.54
CA LEU A 85 -21.64 -1.92 25.89
C LEU A 85 -21.78 -3.44 26.10
N THR A 86 -22.55 -4.14 25.24
CA THR A 86 -22.61 -5.62 25.25
C THR A 86 -21.44 -6.28 24.54
N LYS A 87 -20.61 -5.53 23.79
CA LYS A 87 -19.56 -6.09 22.95
C LYS A 87 -18.23 -6.11 23.65
N LYS A 88 -17.47 -7.18 23.42
CA LYS A 88 -16.12 -7.36 23.93
C LYS A 88 -15.22 -7.76 22.77
N LYS A 89 -14.00 -7.21 22.77
CA LYS A 89 -12.99 -7.57 21.79
C LYS A 89 -12.59 -9.03 21.96
N ILE A 90 -12.62 -9.80 20.86
CA ILE A 90 -12.16 -11.18 20.85
C ILE A 90 -10.66 -11.19 20.58
N ALA A 91 -9.83 -11.43 21.59
CA ALA A 91 -8.37 -11.37 21.41
C ALA A 91 -7.81 -12.62 20.68
N ASN A 92 -8.37 -13.80 20.94
CA ASN A 92 -7.82 -15.10 20.50
C ASN A 92 -8.90 -15.96 19.82
N PRO A 93 -9.46 -15.52 18.66
CA PRO A 93 -10.46 -16.33 17.95
C PRO A 93 -9.84 -17.63 17.44
N LYS A 94 -10.57 -18.75 17.54
CA LYS A 94 -10.10 -20.06 17.04
C LYS A 94 -10.07 -20.16 15.51
N ARG A 95 -10.74 -19.25 14.79
CA ARG A 95 -10.69 -19.18 13.33
C ARG A 95 -10.50 -17.73 12.90
N VAL A 96 -9.67 -17.43 11.91
CA VAL A 96 -9.52 -16.09 11.35
C VAL A 96 -9.67 -16.20 9.84
N SER A 97 -10.53 -15.36 9.26
CA SER A 97 -10.65 -15.15 7.82
C SER A 97 -10.11 -13.75 7.54
N PHE A 98 -9.11 -13.62 6.69
CA PHE A 98 -8.45 -12.35 6.44
C PHE A 98 -8.06 -12.21 4.97
N ALA A 99 -8.39 -11.06 4.39
CA ALA A 99 -8.05 -10.69 3.04
C ALA A 99 -7.50 -9.28 2.95
N ILE A 100 -6.60 -9.13 1.99
CA ILE A 100 -5.86 -7.90 1.70
C ILE A 100 -5.69 -7.76 0.19
N LYS A 101 -5.40 -6.53 -0.26
CA LYS A 101 -4.99 -6.23 -1.65
C LYS A 101 -3.57 -5.68 -1.74
N ASP A 102 -3.05 -5.19 -0.62
CA ASP A 102 -1.70 -4.67 -0.44
C ASP A 102 -1.15 -5.11 0.93
N LEU A 103 0.15 -4.87 1.16
CA LEU A 103 0.83 -5.28 2.38
C LEU A 103 0.86 -4.18 3.46
N LYS A 104 0.05 -3.11 3.33
CA LYS A 104 0.01 -2.01 4.32
C LYS A 104 -0.74 -2.41 5.59
N THR A 105 -1.85 -3.12 5.41
CA THR A 105 -2.70 -3.59 6.51
C THR A 105 -2.69 -5.11 6.55
N ASN A 106 -1.57 -5.66 7.00
CA ASN A 106 -1.21 -7.06 6.79
C ASN A 106 -1.42 -7.96 8.00
N CYS A 107 -1.95 -7.43 9.11
CA CYS A 107 -2.17 -8.17 10.36
C CYS A 107 -3.65 -8.29 10.68
N ALA A 108 -4.03 -9.46 11.23
CA ALA A 108 -5.32 -9.70 11.84
C ALA A 108 -5.20 -10.78 12.93
N TYR A 109 -5.41 -10.40 14.19
CA TYR A 109 -5.35 -11.28 15.34
C TYR A 109 -3.97 -11.94 15.47
N TRP A 110 -3.90 -13.25 15.22
CA TRP A 110 -2.66 -14.04 15.27
C TRP A 110 -2.10 -14.34 13.87
N ILE A 111 -2.61 -13.70 12.82
CA ILE A 111 -2.13 -13.85 11.44
C ILE A 111 -1.44 -12.56 10.99
N GLU A 112 -0.30 -12.72 10.34
CA GLU A 112 0.38 -11.66 9.60
C GLU A 112 0.72 -12.16 8.19
N ILE A 113 0.21 -11.51 7.14
CA ILE A 113 0.57 -11.82 5.75
C ILE A 113 1.82 -11.03 5.40
N THR A 114 2.88 -11.70 4.95
CA THR A 114 4.18 -11.05 4.69
C THR A 114 4.55 -11.01 3.22
N GLY A 115 3.77 -11.66 2.35
CA GLY A 115 4.00 -11.62 0.91
C GLY A 115 2.84 -12.19 0.10
N LEU A 116 2.68 -11.65 -1.09
CA LEU A 116 1.67 -12.04 -2.07
C LEU A 116 2.32 -12.86 -3.20
N GLU A 117 1.54 -13.67 -3.92
CA GLU A 117 2.01 -14.29 -5.16
C GLU A 117 1.94 -13.26 -6.31
N LYS A 118 0.79 -12.60 -6.43
CA LYS A 118 0.45 -11.54 -7.37
C LYS A 118 -0.03 -10.28 -6.62
N TYR A 119 0.75 -9.21 -6.72
CA TYR A 119 0.45 -7.93 -6.11
C TYR A 119 -0.76 -7.25 -6.77
N GLY A 120 -1.52 -6.45 -6.02
CA GLY A 120 -2.71 -5.73 -6.50
C GLY A 120 -3.95 -6.63 -6.74
N SER A 121 -3.78 -7.94 -6.70
CA SER A 121 -4.90 -8.89 -6.70
C SER A 121 -5.28 -9.24 -5.25
N ARG A 122 -6.57 -9.51 -5.01
CA ARG A 122 -7.04 -9.94 -3.68
C ARG A 122 -6.26 -11.19 -3.24
N ALA A 123 -5.81 -11.18 -2.00
CA ALA A 123 -5.22 -12.33 -1.33
C ALA A 123 -6.04 -12.67 -0.09
N ARG A 124 -6.08 -13.95 0.27
CA ARG A 124 -6.93 -14.45 1.35
C ARG A 124 -6.28 -15.59 2.10
N ILE A 125 -6.36 -15.53 3.43
CA ILE A 125 -6.03 -16.61 4.35
C ILE A 125 -7.25 -16.92 5.24
N ASP A 126 -7.58 -18.19 5.34
CA ASP A 126 -8.57 -18.71 6.30
C ASP A 126 -7.88 -19.76 7.16
N ALA A 127 -7.69 -19.47 8.44
CA ALA A 127 -6.99 -20.37 9.35
C ALA A 127 -7.87 -20.71 10.56
N ALA A 128 -7.93 -21.99 10.92
CA ALA A 128 -8.71 -22.51 12.03
C ALA A 128 -7.86 -23.44 12.92
N ILE A 129 -8.01 -23.29 14.22
CA ILE A 129 -7.32 -24.08 15.24
C ILE A 129 -8.30 -25.10 15.80
N ASP A 130 -7.93 -26.37 15.72
CA ASP A 130 -8.60 -27.50 16.35
C ASP A 130 -7.59 -28.24 17.24
N GLY A 131 -7.70 -28.04 18.55
CA GLY A 131 -6.69 -28.51 19.50
C GLY A 131 -5.29 -27.97 19.18
N GLN A 132 -4.38 -28.88 18.82
CA GLN A 132 -2.99 -28.58 18.43
C GLN A 132 -2.77 -28.56 16.90
N ILE A 133 -3.85 -28.67 16.11
CA ILE A 133 -3.80 -28.66 14.64
C ILE A 133 -4.32 -27.31 14.14
N ILE A 134 -3.54 -26.68 13.26
CA ILE A 134 -3.88 -25.41 12.63
C ILE A 134 -4.07 -25.67 11.13
N ASN A 135 -5.32 -25.60 10.68
CA ASN A 135 -5.68 -25.75 9.29
C ASN A 135 -5.70 -24.36 8.63
N VAL A 136 -4.88 -24.17 7.60
CA VAL A 136 -4.71 -22.93 6.86
C VAL A 136 -5.10 -23.17 5.41
N THR A 137 -5.95 -22.32 4.86
CA THR A 137 -6.24 -22.25 3.43
C THR A 137 -5.78 -20.90 2.92
N THR A 138 -4.94 -20.89 1.89
CA THR A 138 -4.36 -19.68 1.30
C THR A 138 -4.77 -19.54 -0.16
N ASN A 139 -4.92 -18.30 -0.61
CA ASN A 139 -5.06 -17.93 -2.01
C ASN A 139 -4.29 -16.63 -2.26
N ASN A 140 -3.40 -16.62 -3.26
CA ASN A 140 -2.56 -15.49 -3.61
C ASN A 140 -1.65 -15.00 -2.45
N ILE A 141 -1.19 -15.92 -1.59
CA ILE A 141 -0.30 -15.63 -0.45
C ILE A 141 0.96 -16.47 -0.61
N SER A 142 2.11 -15.80 -0.66
CA SER A 142 3.41 -16.47 -0.81
C SER A 142 4.16 -16.62 0.52
N SER A 143 3.84 -15.79 1.53
CA SER A 143 4.42 -15.91 2.86
C SER A 143 3.51 -15.31 3.94
N TYR A 144 3.56 -15.90 5.13
CA TYR A 144 2.80 -15.45 6.30
C TYR A 144 3.44 -15.93 7.61
N ILE A 145 3.05 -15.30 8.71
CA ILE A 145 3.44 -15.64 10.08
C ILE A 145 2.17 -15.92 10.88
N LEU A 146 2.20 -17.00 11.68
CA LEU A 146 1.20 -17.27 12.72
C LEU A 146 1.82 -16.95 14.08
N ARG A 147 1.28 -15.94 14.77
CA ARG A 147 1.72 -15.46 16.10
C ARG A 147 0.81 -16.03 17.18
N LEU A 148 1.16 -17.22 17.65
CA LEU A 148 0.37 -18.04 18.55
C LEU A 148 0.77 -17.82 20.02
N ASN A 149 -0.17 -18.11 20.92
CA ASN A 149 0.05 -18.04 22.36
C ASN A 149 -0.67 -19.22 23.06
N ASN A 150 -0.47 -19.35 24.38
CA ASN A 150 -1.03 -20.45 25.18
C ASN A 150 -2.57 -20.46 25.27
N ASN A 151 -3.27 -19.39 24.88
CA ASN A 151 -4.73 -19.38 24.76
C ASN A 151 -5.20 -19.98 23.43
N LEU A 152 -4.34 -20.02 22.42
CA LEU A 152 -4.62 -20.55 21.09
C LEU A 152 -4.24 -22.03 21.01
N VAL A 153 -3.00 -22.37 21.38
CA VAL A 153 -2.43 -23.73 21.41
C VAL A 153 -1.45 -23.86 22.58
N HIS A 154 -1.17 -25.07 23.05
CA HIS A 154 -0.11 -25.29 24.03
C HIS A 154 1.26 -25.20 23.35
N LEU A 155 2.00 -24.10 23.57
CA LEU A 155 3.26 -23.80 22.87
C LEU A 155 4.40 -24.80 23.15
N ASN A 156 4.33 -25.49 24.30
CA ASN A 156 5.31 -26.49 24.74
C ASN A 156 4.93 -27.92 24.36
N LYS A 157 3.86 -28.10 23.58
CA LYS A 157 3.46 -29.38 22.99
C LYS A 157 3.65 -29.32 21.48
N GLU A 158 3.65 -30.49 20.83
CA GLU A 158 3.66 -30.57 19.37
C GLU A 158 2.43 -29.83 18.80
N VAL A 159 2.69 -28.97 17.82
CA VAL A 159 1.70 -28.26 17.00
C VAL A 159 1.89 -28.70 15.57
N GLU A 160 0.78 -28.97 14.88
CA GLU A 160 0.77 -29.29 13.45
C GLU A 160 0.14 -28.14 12.66
N VAL A 161 0.79 -27.66 11.61
CA VAL A 161 0.20 -26.70 10.66
C VAL A 161 0.00 -27.40 9.33
N LYS A 162 -1.25 -27.35 8.84
CA LYS A 162 -1.66 -27.90 7.55
C LYS A 162 -2.07 -26.76 6.63
N GLU A 163 -1.36 -26.57 5.53
CA GLU A 163 -1.71 -25.62 4.48
C GLU A 163 -2.35 -26.38 3.30
N ASN A 164 -3.58 -26.02 2.93
CA ASN A 164 -4.33 -26.66 1.84
C ASN A 164 -4.34 -28.20 1.97
N SER A 165 -4.58 -28.69 3.19
CA SER A 165 -4.57 -30.11 3.59
C SER A 165 -3.20 -30.81 3.61
N VAL A 166 -2.10 -30.10 3.33
CA VAL A 166 -0.72 -30.63 3.40
C VAL A 166 -0.05 -30.17 4.67
N THR A 167 0.54 -31.09 5.44
CA THR A 167 1.33 -30.74 6.63
C THR A 167 2.60 -29.99 6.22
N VAL A 168 2.70 -28.72 6.60
CA VAL A 168 3.86 -27.86 6.33
C VAL A 168 4.75 -27.64 7.55
N PHE A 169 4.25 -27.98 8.74
CA PHE A 169 5.01 -27.95 9.98
C PHE A 169 4.44 -28.95 10.98
N ARG A 170 5.34 -29.60 11.72
CA ARG A 170 5.04 -30.42 12.89
C ARG A 170 6.19 -30.28 13.87
N GLY A 171 5.91 -29.75 15.05
CA GLY A 171 6.94 -29.55 16.07
C GLY A 171 6.50 -28.63 17.20
N VAL A 172 7.44 -28.33 18.11
CA VAL A 172 7.21 -27.44 19.25
C VAL A 172 7.61 -26.01 18.86
N LEU A 173 6.71 -25.03 19.04
CA LEU A 173 6.96 -23.63 18.70
C LEU A 173 7.80 -22.90 19.76
N GLY A 174 7.77 -23.40 21.00
CA GLY A 174 8.47 -22.81 22.15
C GLY A 174 7.97 -21.41 22.51
N ASN A 175 8.73 -20.70 23.33
CA ASN A 175 8.34 -19.39 23.88
C ASN A 175 8.12 -18.30 22.82
N LYS A 176 8.67 -18.47 21.59
CA LYS A 176 8.45 -17.53 20.50
C LYS A 176 7.02 -17.60 19.96
N GLY A 177 6.38 -18.77 20.04
CA GLY A 177 5.00 -18.99 19.59
C GLY A 177 4.77 -18.65 18.12
N CYS A 178 5.80 -18.68 17.27
CA CYS A 178 5.70 -18.24 15.88
C CYS A 178 5.95 -19.37 14.91
N PHE A 179 5.02 -19.59 13.99
CA PHE A 179 5.26 -20.33 12.76
C PHE A 179 5.47 -19.33 11.61
N VAL A 180 6.47 -19.57 10.76
CA VAL A 180 6.80 -18.70 9.63
C VAL A 180 6.79 -19.52 8.34
N LYS A 181 5.90 -19.18 7.42
CA LYS A 181 5.94 -19.62 6.03
C LYS A 181 6.67 -18.54 5.24
N ALA A 182 7.92 -18.79 4.87
CA ALA A 182 8.69 -17.88 4.01
C ALA A 182 8.50 -18.23 2.53
N ARG A 183 8.63 -17.21 1.67
CA ARG A 183 8.72 -17.39 0.22
C ARG A 183 10.17 -17.66 -0.15
N GLU A 184 10.41 -18.70 -0.96
CA GLU A 184 11.68 -18.86 -1.67
C GLU A 184 11.70 -17.96 -2.90
N SER A 185 12.79 -17.21 -3.08
CA SER A 185 12.97 -16.33 -4.23
C SER A 185 14.44 -15.99 -4.44
N ASN A 186 14.84 -15.89 -5.70
CA ASN A 186 16.16 -15.42 -6.11
C ASN A 186 16.17 -13.95 -6.53
N SER A 187 15.01 -13.26 -6.47
CA SER A 187 14.92 -11.85 -6.83
C SER A 187 15.69 -10.98 -5.83
N ALA A 188 16.38 -9.95 -6.35
CA ALA A 188 17.15 -9.03 -5.51
C ALA A 188 16.27 -8.28 -4.50
N PHE A 189 15.03 -8.01 -4.87
CA PHE A 189 14.02 -7.35 -4.05
C PHE A 189 12.71 -8.11 -4.08
N ILE A 190 11.95 -8.01 -2.99
CA ILE A 190 10.62 -8.60 -2.85
C ILE A 190 9.76 -7.59 -2.10
N LYS A 191 8.55 -7.33 -2.59
CA LYS A 191 7.56 -6.53 -1.87
C LYS A 191 7.21 -7.22 -0.55
N ARG A 192 7.35 -6.47 0.53
CA ARG A 192 7.09 -6.90 1.92
C ARG A 192 6.40 -5.78 2.70
N PRO A 193 5.80 -6.06 3.87
CA PRO A 193 5.27 -5.01 4.73
C PRO A 193 6.32 -3.92 4.98
N GLY A 194 5.94 -2.65 4.81
CA GLY A 194 6.84 -1.49 4.91
C GLY A 194 7.77 -1.25 3.70
N LEU A 195 7.80 -2.17 2.72
CA LEU A 195 8.55 -2.03 1.47
C LEU A 195 7.77 -2.63 0.29
N SER A 196 6.51 -2.21 0.10
CA SER A 196 5.62 -2.71 -0.95
C SER A 196 5.16 -1.66 -1.96
N GLY A 197 5.41 -0.38 -1.71
CA GLY A 197 4.86 0.70 -2.53
C GLY A 197 3.38 0.91 -2.21
N PRO A 198 2.74 1.93 -2.80
CA PRO A 198 3.13 2.69 -3.99
C PRO A 198 4.05 3.88 -3.68
N LEU A 199 4.17 4.83 -4.61
CA LEU A 199 4.96 6.07 -4.46
C LEU A 199 4.76 6.80 -3.11
N TRP A 200 3.55 6.73 -2.55
CA TRP A 200 3.18 7.26 -1.23
C TRP A 200 3.95 6.66 -0.06
N ASP A 201 4.52 5.47 -0.22
CA ASP A 201 5.29 4.82 0.84
C ASP A 201 6.63 5.52 1.09
N ILE A 202 7.01 6.49 0.26
CA ILE A 202 8.16 7.36 0.56
C ILE A 202 8.00 8.06 1.91
N TYR A 203 6.77 8.38 2.31
CA TYR A 203 6.44 9.04 3.58
C TYR A 203 6.48 8.11 4.81
N SER A 204 6.80 6.82 4.63
CA SER A 204 6.86 5.83 5.73
C SER A 204 8.06 6.02 6.68
N SER A 205 8.99 6.91 6.34
CA SER A 205 10.23 7.19 7.08
C SER A 205 10.64 8.64 6.85
N PRO A 206 11.48 9.24 7.73
CA PRO A 206 12.16 10.50 7.42
C PRO A 206 12.83 10.48 6.04
N CYS A 207 12.83 11.63 5.37
CA CYS A 207 13.17 11.75 3.96
C CYS A 207 14.24 12.81 3.69
N ILE A 208 15.22 12.44 2.88
CA ILE A 208 16.19 13.38 2.31
C ILE A 208 15.79 13.69 0.87
N LEU A 209 15.52 14.96 0.61
CA LEU A 209 15.18 15.50 -0.71
C LEU A 209 16.48 16.01 -1.36
N ALA A 210 17.07 15.20 -2.23
CA ALA A 210 18.36 15.48 -2.85
C ALA A 210 18.18 16.16 -4.21
N CYS A 211 18.50 17.46 -4.27
CA CYS A 211 18.43 18.26 -5.48
C CYS A 211 19.76 18.21 -6.24
N GLY A 212 19.70 17.96 -7.55
CA GLY A 212 20.88 17.95 -8.40
C GLY A 212 21.60 19.32 -8.44
N THR A 213 22.94 19.31 -8.41
CA THR A 213 23.76 20.55 -8.40
C THR A 213 24.57 20.80 -9.68
N ASN A 214 24.57 19.89 -10.65
CA ASN A 214 25.53 19.97 -11.76
C ASN A 214 25.16 21.03 -12.84
N TYR A 215 26.13 21.89 -13.14
CA TYR A 215 26.01 23.29 -13.61
C TYR A 215 25.75 23.53 -15.11
N LYS A 216 25.27 22.57 -15.91
CA LYS A 216 25.03 22.85 -17.35
C LYS A 216 23.68 23.52 -17.65
N SER A 217 22.74 23.57 -16.71
CA SER A 217 21.45 24.25 -16.88
C SER A 217 20.88 24.77 -15.56
N ASP A 218 20.98 26.07 -15.33
CA ASP A 218 20.45 26.77 -14.14
C ASP A 218 18.91 26.58 -14.00
N SER A 219 18.17 26.49 -15.12
CA SER A 219 16.73 26.27 -15.10
C SER A 219 16.33 24.89 -14.56
N MET A 220 17.11 23.85 -14.87
CA MET A 220 16.87 22.48 -14.38
C MET A 220 17.06 22.39 -12.86
N ILE A 221 18.11 23.05 -12.34
CA ILE A 221 18.41 23.07 -10.91
C ILE A 221 17.29 23.79 -10.15
N LYS A 222 16.86 24.95 -10.66
CA LYS A 222 15.75 25.71 -10.09
C LYS A 222 14.44 24.91 -10.10
N ALA A 223 14.14 24.21 -11.19
CA ALA A 223 12.97 23.33 -11.28
C ALA A 223 13.05 22.17 -10.26
N ALA A 224 14.21 21.55 -10.09
CA ALA A 224 14.41 20.49 -9.11
C ALA A 224 14.18 20.98 -7.67
N ILE A 225 14.68 22.18 -7.34
CA ILE A 225 14.47 22.80 -6.01
C ILE A 225 13.00 23.11 -5.79
N ARG A 226 12.32 23.78 -6.73
CA ARG A 226 10.87 24.06 -6.63
C ARG A 226 10.05 22.79 -6.47
N CYS A 227 10.39 21.76 -7.24
CA CYS A 227 9.78 20.45 -7.10
C CYS A 227 10.00 19.88 -5.70
N ALA A 228 11.22 19.90 -5.16
CA ALA A 228 11.49 19.43 -3.80
C ALA A 228 10.75 20.24 -2.73
N GLU A 229 10.66 21.57 -2.87
CA GLU A 229 9.91 22.44 -1.97
C GLU A 229 8.43 22.07 -1.89
N SER A 230 7.84 21.58 -3.00
CA SER A 230 6.44 21.11 -3.01
C SER A 230 6.16 19.91 -2.09
N PHE A 231 7.20 19.18 -1.63
CA PHE A 231 7.06 18.06 -0.69
C PHE A 231 7.02 18.50 0.79
N LEU A 232 7.35 19.75 1.10
CA LEU A 232 7.52 20.20 2.49
C LEU A 232 6.20 20.43 3.24
N ASP A 233 5.06 20.52 2.55
CA ASP A 233 3.77 20.83 3.16
C ASP A 233 2.62 19.93 2.63
N PRO A 234 2.62 18.62 2.91
CA PRO A 234 1.48 17.77 2.57
C PRO A 234 0.29 18.13 3.49
N PRO A 235 -0.87 18.59 2.98
CA PRO A 235 -1.95 19.14 3.80
C PRO A 235 -2.74 18.08 4.61
N TRP A 236 -2.28 16.83 4.65
CA TRP A 236 -2.95 15.68 5.23
C TRP A 236 -2.05 14.77 6.09
N MET A 237 -0.82 15.18 6.42
CA MET A 237 0.08 14.40 7.30
C MET A 237 0.62 15.23 8.46
N ASP A 238 0.73 14.61 9.63
CA ASP A 238 1.59 15.10 10.70
C ASP A 238 3.05 15.15 10.18
N LYS A 239 3.78 16.23 10.52
CA LYS A 239 5.09 16.60 9.95
C LYS A 239 6.05 15.41 9.80
N VAL A 240 6.14 14.83 8.60
CA VAL A 240 7.29 14.02 8.21
C VAL A 240 8.48 14.96 8.07
N ASN A 241 9.61 14.61 8.68
CA ASN A 241 10.83 15.42 8.57
C ASN A 241 11.41 15.27 7.16
N PHE A 242 11.20 16.30 6.35
CA PHE A 242 11.86 16.48 5.06
C PHE A 242 13.04 17.42 5.22
N THR A 243 14.20 17.00 4.71
CA THR A 243 15.38 17.87 4.63
C THR A 243 15.81 17.96 3.17
N ILE A 244 15.76 19.18 2.62
CA ILE A 244 16.30 19.46 1.30
C ILE A 244 17.81 19.63 1.43
N VAL A 245 18.56 18.87 0.64
CA VAL A 245 20.01 18.96 0.55
C VAL A 245 20.46 18.97 -0.91
N PRO A 246 21.60 19.60 -1.23
CA PRO A 246 22.25 19.33 -2.50
C PRO A 246 22.67 17.85 -2.56
N ASP A 247 22.58 17.24 -3.75
CA ASP A 247 23.01 15.87 -4.02
C ASP A 247 24.45 15.58 -3.53
N THR A 248 25.34 16.56 -3.59
CA THR A 248 26.73 16.50 -3.12
C THR A 248 26.87 16.42 -1.59
N ALA A 249 25.83 16.81 -0.83
CA ALA A 249 25.79 16.69 0.63
C ALA A 249 25.11 15.40 1.10
N VAL A 250 24.68 14.51 0.20
CA VAL A 250 24.11 13.22 0.57
C VAL A 250 25.20 12.32 1.15
N THR A 251 25.02 11.91 2.41
CA THR A 251 25.98 11.08 3.14
C THR A 251 25.56 9.61 3.16
N LYS A 252 26.48 8.71 3.55
CA LYS A 252 26.15 7.30 3.80
C LYS A 252 25.10 7.13 4.91
N GLN A 253 25.09 8.01 5.91
CA GLN A 253 24.10 7.97 6.99
C GLN A 253 22.68 8.25 6.47
N HIS A 254 22.54 9.15 5.50
CA HIS A 254 21.24 9.39 4.85
C HIS A 254 20.67 8.11 4.22
N PHE A 255 21.49 7.30 3.55
CA PHE A 255 21.07 6.00 2.98
C PHE A 255 20.61 4.98 4.02
N VAL A 256 21.13 5.05 5.25
CA VAL A 256 20.78 4.12 6.34
C VAL A 256 19.47 4.52 6.99
N GLU A 257 19.33 5.80 7.33
CA GLU A 257 18.26 6.27 8.21
C GLU A 257 17.01 6.74 7.46
N ASN A 258 17.17 7.16 6.20
CA ASN A 258 16.13 7.87 5.48
C ASN A 258 15.70 7.15 4.21
N ASN A 259 14.48 7.44 3.78
CA ASN A 259 14.13 7.32 2.38
C ASN A 259 14.77 8.48 1.61
N LEU A 260 15.15 8.26 0.34
CA LEU A 260 15.75 9.31 -0.48
C LEU A 260 14.82 9.68 -1.63
N VAL A 261 14.68 10.97 -1.90
CA VAL A 261 13.97 11.48 -3.08
C VAL A 261 14.94 12.25 -3.94
N LEU A 262 15.14 11.81 -5.18
CA LEU A 262 16.09 12.39 -6.11
C LEU A 262 15.34 13.24 -7.14
N PHE A 263 15.76 14.49 -7.28
CA PHE A 263 15.20 15.42 -8.27
C PHE A 263 16.24 15.71 -9.36
N GLY A 264 15.81 15.65 -10.61
CA GLY A 264 16.67 15.86 -11.78
C GLY A 264 16.88 14.59 -12.59
N ASN A 265 17.97 14.54 -13.36
CA ASN A 265 18.35 13.39 -14.18
C ASN A 265 19.82 13.02 -13.94
N VAL A 266 20.30 11.96 -14.60
CA VAL A 266 21.68 11.46 -14.44
C VAL A 266 22.77 12.49 -14.77
N ARG A 267 22.44 13.58 -15.50
CA ARG A 267 23.39 14.66 -15.79
C ARG A 267 23.41 15.74 -14.71
N THR A 268 22.27 15.96 -14.05
CA THR A 268 22.11 17.04 -13.07
C THR A 268 22.25 16.58 -11.62
N ASN A 269 21.96 15.31 -11.32
CA ASN A 269 21.99 14.73 -9.97
C ASN A 269 23.04 13.61 -9.86
N LYS A 270 24.09 13.86 -9.07
CA LYS A 270 25.22 12.95 -8.85
C LYS A 270 24.78 11.62 -8.24
N VAL A 271 23.90 11.66 -7.24
CA VAL A 271 23.41 10.44 -6.58
C VAL A 271 22.64 9.58 -7.57
N LEU A 272 21.79 10.19 -8.40
CA LEU A 272 21.07 9.48 -9.46
C LEU A 272 22.03 8.86 -10.49
N ALA A 273 23.08 9.59 -10.88
CA ALA A 273 24.10 9.09 -11.80
C ALA A 273 24.84 7.84 -11.26
N GLU A 274 25.10 7.79 -9.95
CA GLU A 274 25.79 6.65 -9.31
C GLU A 274 24.93 5.38 -9.24
N ILE A 275 23.60 5.50 -9.19
CA ILE A 275 22.69 4.37 -9.00
C ILE A 275 21.85 4.01 -10.22
N SER A 276 21.85 4.81 -11.29
CA SER A 276 20.89 4.68 -12.39
C SER A 276 20.90 3.32 -13.08
N GLU A 277 22.06 2.65 -13.16
CA GLU A 277 22.18 1.31 -13.75
C GLU A 277 21.47 0.23 -12.92
N LYS A 278 21.19 0.49 -11.64
CA LYS A 278 20.48 -0.41 -10.72
C LYS A 278 18.99 -0.11 -10.63
N LEU A 279 18.49 0.91 -11.34
CA LEU A 279 17.09 1.30 -11.36
C LEU A 279 16.37 0.70 -12.58
N PRO A 280 15.05 0.46 -12.49
CA PRO A 280 14.29 -0.15 -13.58
C PRO A 280 14.02 0.78 -14.79
N LEU A 281 14.39 2.07 -14.71
CA LEU A 281 14.26 3.05 -15.78
C LEU A 281 15.59 3.76 -16.05
N GLN A 282 15.82 4.09 -17.33
CA GLN A 282 16.95 4.89 -17.75
C GLN A 282 16.49 6.01 -18.69
N MET A 283 16.89 7.25 -18.38
CA MET A 283 16.61 8.41 -19.24
C MET A 283 17.86 8.80 -20.00
N ASN A 284 17.74 8.86 -21.33
CA ASN A 284 18.81 9.20 -22.26
C ASN A 284 18.30 10.26 -23.25
N GLY A 285 18.56 11.54 -22.95
CA GLY A 285 18.08 12.65 -23.77
C GLY A 285 16.55 12.72 -23.75
N ASN A 286 15.92 12.64 -24.93
CA ASN A 286 14.46 12.67 -25.10
C ASN A 286 13.81 11.28 -25.04
N ARG A 287 14.51 10.27 -24.50
CA ARG A 287 14.03 8.89 -24.40
C ARG A 287 14.09 8.35 -22.98
N ILE A 288 13.10 7.53 -22.62
CA ILE A 288 13.04 6.77 -21.39
C ILE A 288 12.89 5.30 -21.73
N ALA A 289 13.90 4.50 -21.36
CA ALA A 289 13.88 3.05 -21.47
C ALA A 289 13.28 2.43 -20.19
N ALA A 290 12.30 1.55 -20.38
CA ALA A 290 11.58 0.82 -19.35
C ALA A 290 11.52 -0.67 -19.77
N ARG A 291 12.58 -1.42 -19.42
CA ARG A 291 12.79 -2.81 -19.86
C ARG A 291 12.79 -2.96 -21.39
N ARG A 292 11.72 -3.51 -21.97
CA ARG A 292 11.55 -3.73 -23.43
C ARG A 292 10.82 -2.58 -24.12
N LEU A 293 10.31 -1.62 -23.35
CA LEU A 293 9.61 -0.46 -23.86
C LEU A 293 10.55 0.73 -23.89
N GLU A 294 10.41 1.55 -24.93
CA GLU A 294 11.07 2.83 -25.04
C GLU A 294 10.02 3.90 -25.33
N PHE A 295 10.07 4.99 -24.59
CA PHE A 295 9.18 6.13 -24.75
C PHE A 295 10.00 7.34 -25.16
N SER A 296 9.56 8.05 -26.20
CA SER A 296 10.18 9.29 -26.65
C SER A 296 9.20 10.46 -26.53
N GLY A 297 9.75 11.65 -26.31
CA GLY A 297 8.99 12.89 -26.24
C GLY A 297 9.89 14.09 -25.98
N GLU A 298 9.50 15.27 -26.46
CA GLU A 298 10.32 16.49 -26.34
C GLU A 298 10.36 17.00 -24.90
N ASN A 299 9.24 16.86 -24.17
CA ASN A 299 9.11 17.27 -22.78
C ASN A 299 8.68 16.08 -21.90
N ILE A 300 9.57 15.09 -21.78
CA ILE A 300 9.28 13.77 -21.20
C ILE A 300 9.90 13.61 -19.79
N GLY A 301 9.17 12.98 -18.89
CA GLY A 301 9.60 12.72 -17.52
C GLY A 301 9.06 11.41 -16.96
N TYR A 302 9.55 11.04 -15.76
CA TYR A 302 9.03 9.92 -15.01
C TYR A 302 9.06 10.16 -13.50
N VAL A 303 8.12 9.50 -12.82
CA VAL A 303 8.14 9.24 -11.37
C VAL A 303 8.42 7.77 -11.12
N LEU A 304 9.18 7.47 -10.08
CA LEU A 304 9.50 6.11 -9.66
C LEU A 304 9.59 6.06 -8.13
N ILE A 305 9.08 4.99 -7.52
CA ILE A 305 9.53 4.50 -6.21
C ILE A 305 10.13 3.10 -6.39
N TYR A 306 11.24 2.86 -5.70
CA TYR A 306 11.96 1.59 -5.78
C TYR A 306 12.68 1.28 -4.47
N PRO A 307 12.92 0.00 -4.13
CA PRO A 307 13.86 -0.36 -3.08
C PRO A 307 15.22 0.27 -3.34
N ASN A 308 15.81 0.89 -2.33
CA ASN A 308 17.09 1.54 -2.48
C ASN A 308 18.19 0.50 -2.75
N PRO A 309 18.90 0.55 -3.89
CA PRO A 309 19.92 -0.44 -4.24
C PRO A 309 21.13 -0.48 -3.29
N LEU A 310 21.31 0.55 -2.47
CA LEU A 310 22.36 0.65 -1.47
C LEU A 310 21.89 0.33 -0.05
N ASN A 311 20.57 0.27 0.18
CA ASN A 311 19.96 -0.18 1.43
C ASN A 311 18.59 -0.81 1.17
N ARG A 312 18.51 -2.14 1.24
CA ARG A 312 17.29 -2.87 0.87
C ARG A 312 16.10 -2.63 1.81
N GLU A 313 16.31 -2.00 2.96
CA GLU A 313 15.24 -1.67 3.93
C GLU A 313 14.61 -0.28 3.69
N LYS A 314 15.13 0.50 2.74
CA LYS A 314 14.69 1.88 2.48
C LYS A 314 14.22 2.06 1.05
N TYR A 315 13.46 3.13 0.84
CA TYR A 315 13.05 3.56 -0.50
C TYR A 315 14.02 4.57 -1.12
N ILE A 316 14.03 4.53 -2.45
CA ILE A 316 14.41 5.66 -3.26
C ILE A 316 13.23 6.04 -4.16
N ALA A 317 12.91 7.33 -4.22
CA ALA A 317 12.01 7.88 -5.21
C ALA A 317 12.79 8.78 -6.18
N VAL A 318 12.38 8.79 -7.44
CA VAL A 318 13.02 9.59 -8.49
C VAL A 318 11.96 10.39 -9.22
N PHE A 319 12.21 11.69 -9.30
CA PHE A 319 11.41 12.68 -10.01
C PHE A 319 12.30 13.29 -11.10
N SER A 320 12.18 12.75 -12.31
CA SER A 320 13.11 13.01 -13.40
C SER A 320 12.42 13.56 -14.64
N GLY A 321 13.11 14.47 -15.33
CA GLY A 321 12.67 15.08 -16.59
C GLY A 321 13.86 15.41 -17.48
N ASN A 322 13.63 15.43 -18.80
CA ASN A 322 14.65 15.85 -19.76
C ASN A 322 14.74 17.39 -19.90
N THR A 323 13.67 18.12 -19.55
CA THR A 323 13.61 19.59 -19.52
C THR A 323 13.26 20.11 -18.12
N ALA A 324 13.38 21.43 -17.93
CA ALA A 324 13.04 22.08 -16.67
C ALA A 324 11.54 21.98 -16.40
N ASP A 325 10.70 22.11 -17.44
CA ASP A 325 9.26 22.02 -17.32
C ASP A 325 8.79 20.61 -16.91
N ALA A 326 9.42 19.55 -17.46
CA ALA A 326 9.15 18.16 -17.07
C ALA A 326 9.50 17.87 -15.60
N ILE A 327 10.45 18.60 -15.02
CA ILE A 327 10.77 18.48 -13.59
C ILE A 327 9.82 19.36 -12.77
N ASP A 328 9.56 20.58 -13.22
CA ASP A 328 8.79 21.56 -12.45
C ASP A 328 7.29 21.21 -12.39
N CYS A 329 6.79 20.35 -13.28
CA CYS A 329 5.37 20.01 -13.33
C CYS A 329 4.89 19.05 -12.23
N PHE A 330 5.76 18.59 -11.33
CA PHE A 330 5.39 17.58 -10.35
C PHE A 330 4.38 18.08 -9.31
N ASP A 331 4.40 19.37 -8.97
CA ASP A 331 3.36 20.03 -8.17
C ASP A 331 1.97 19.87 -8.81
N ARG A 332 1.89 19.88 -10.15
CA ARG A 332 0.68 19.63 -10.94
C ARG A 332 0.37 18.14 -11.09
N ILE A 333 1.38 17.26 -11.08
CA ILE A 333 1.18 15.80 -11.08
C ILE A 333 0.61 15.34 -9.73
N TRP A 334 0.95 16.03 -8.65
CA TRP A 334 0.61 15.64 -7.28
C TRP A 334 -0.89 15.40 -7.03
N PRO A 335 -1.83 16.29 -7.43
CA PRO A 335 -3.27 16.02 -7.28
C PRO A 335 -3.77 14.87 -8.16
N HIS A 336 -3.13 14.63 -9.31
CA HIS A 336 -3.51 13.54 -10.21
C HIS A 336 -3.07 12.17 -9.67
N LEU A 337 -1.95 12.10 -8.94
CA LEU A 337 -1.52 10.90 -8.22
C LEU A 337 -2.38 10.59 -6.99
N ASN A 338 -3.00 11.61 -6.40
CA ASN A 338 -3.89 11.50 -5.23
C ASN A 338 -5.32 11.01 -5.58
N SER A 339 -5.67 10.92 -6.87
CA SER A 339 -6.98 10.41 -7.26
C SER A 339 -7.10 8.91 -6.93
N ILE A 340 -8.24 8.54 -6.32
CA ILE A 340 -8.51 7.38 -5.44
C ILE A 340 -8.33 5.97 -6.09
N SER A 341 -7.72 5.86 -7.27
CA SER A 341 -7.58 4.58 -8.00
C SER A 341 -6.16 4.20 -8.44
N LYS A 342 -5.11 5.01 -8.21
CA LYS A 342 -3.79 4.76 -8.83
C LYS A 342 -2.63 4.74 -7.84
N ASN A 343 -2.53 3.64 -7.09
CA ASN A 343 -1.35 3.23 -6.31
C ASN A 343 -0.20 2.81 -7.24
N ILE A 344 0.39 3.74 -8.00
CA ILE A 344 1.48 3.43 -8.94
C ILE A 344 2.84 3.38 -8.24
N ASP A 345 3.71 2.50 -8.70
CA ASP A 345 5.13 2.53 -8.36
C ASP A 345 5.93 3.37 -9.38
N VAL A 346 5.46 3.42 -10.63
CA VAL A 346 6.13 4.12 -11.73
C VAL A 346 5.12 4.76 -12.66
N GLY A 347 5.46 5.94 -13.17
CA GLY A 347 4.70 6.61 -14.22
C GLY A 347 5.62 7.34 -15.17
N ILE A 348 5.35 7.25 -16.47
CA ILE A 348 6.05 7.97 -17.54
C ILE A 348 5.06 8.91 -18.20
N PHE A 349 5.46 10.16 -18.41
CA PHE A 349 4.59 11.19 -18.97
C PHE A 349 5.33 12.09 -19.94
N GLU A 350 4.57 12.79 -20.78
CA GLU A 350 5.01 13.92 -21.59
C GLU A 350 4.13 15.13 -21.30
N LEU A 351 4.72 16.32 -21.27
CA LEU A 351 3.98 17.57 -21.15
C LEU A 351 3.66 18.12 -22.54
N ALA A 352 2.38 18.40 -22.76
CA ALA A 352 1.94 19.03 -24.00
C ALA A 352 2.42 20.50 -24.04
N GLU A 353 3.14 20.88 -25.09
CA GLU A 353 3.81 22.19 -25.23
C GLU A 353 2.89 23.41 -25.07
N ARG A 354 1.61 23.30 -25.45
CA ARG A 354 0.68 24.44 -25.44
C ARG A 354 -0.16 24.58 -24.17
N SER A 355 -0.47 23.46 -23.52
CA SER A 355 -1.38 23.41 -22.37
C SER A 355 -0.66 23.11 -21.06
N ASN A 356 0.61 22.69 -21.12
CA ASN A 356 1.35 22.10 -20.00
C ASN A 356 0.60 20.96 -19.29
N SER A 357 -0.34 20.31 -20.01
CA SER A 357 -1.10 19.19 -19.49
C SER A 357 -0.26 17.91 -19.52
N ILE A 358 -0.36 17.12 -18.45
CA ILE A 358 0.35 15.85 -18.31
C ILE A 358 -0.34 14.77 -19.15
N GLN A 359 0.37 14.23 -20.13
CA GLN A 359 -0.05 13.06 -20.90
C GLN A 359 0.69 11.82 -20.40
N TRP A 360 -0.01 10.96 -19.67
CA TRP A 360 0.57 9.71 -19.19
C TRP A 360 0.80 8.74 -20.36
N LYS A 361 2.07 8.37 -20.58
CA LYS A 361 2.46 7.30 -21.50
C LYS A 361 2.44 5.93 -20.81
N LEU A 362 2.67 5.90 -19.50
CA LEU A 362 2.66 4.70 -18.67
C LEU A 362 2.27 5.03 -17.22
N LYS A 363 1.51 4.13 -16.59
CA LYS A 363 1.24 4.08 -15.15
C LYS A 363 1.20 2.62 -14.75
N GLU A 364 2.08 2.22 -13.83
CA GLU A 364 2.25 0.80 -13.51
C GLU A 364 2.56 0.55 -12.03
N VAL A 365 2.26 -0.67 -11.59
CA VAL A 365 2.67 -1.22 -10.30
C VAL A 365 3.60 -2.39 -10.56
N PHE A 366 4.76 -2.41 -9.92
CA PHE A 366 5.69 -3.53 -10.09
C PHE A 366 5.12 -4.82 -9.49
N GLY A 367 5.63 -5.95 -10.00
CA GLY A 367 5.36 -7.27 -9.46
C GLY A 367 5.86 -7.44 -8.02
N THR A 368 5.61 -8.61 -7.46
CA THR A 368 6.01 -8.95 -6.08
C THR A 368 7.52 -9.00 -5.90
N ASP A 369 8.28 -9.05 -6.98
CA ASP A 369 9.74 -9.04 -7.08
C ASP A 369 10.31 -7.65 -7.44
N TRP A 370 9.49 -6.61 -7.45
CA TRP A 370 9.86 -5.28 -7.94
C TRP A 370 10.37 -5.29 -9.40
N ASP A 371 9.90 -6.22 -10.25
CA ASP A 371 10.11 -6.19 -11.70
C ASP A 371 8.83 -5.80 -12.44
N TRP A 372 8.97 -5.43 -13.71
CA TRP A 372 7.87 -5.12 -14.61
C TRP A 372 6.92 -6.32 -14.72
N PRO A 373 5.59 -6.11 -14.67
CA PRO A 373 4.62 -7.19 -14.85
C PRO A 373 4.90 -7.99 -16.12
N SER A 374 4.71 -9.31 -16.06
CA SER A 374 5.01 -10.23 -17.16
C SER A 374 4.03 -10.16 -18.35
N GLY A 375 3.14 -9.16 -18.39
CA GLY A 375 2.23 -8.92 -19.51
C GLY A 375 2.64 -7.67 -20.29
N ASP A 376 2.30 -7.62 -21.59
CA ASP A 376 2.33 -6.38 -22.38
C ASP A 376 1.34 -5.39 -21.74
N SER A 377 1.76 -4.66 -20.72
CA SER A 377 0.99 -3.53 -20.22
C SER A 377 1.13 -2.37 -21.18
N ARG A 378 0.40 -2.48 -22.31
CA ARG A 378 -0.12 -1.29 -22.97
C ARG A 378 -1.02 -0.62 -21.94
N GLY A 379 -0.59 0.56 -21.51
CA GLY A 379 -0.97 1.19 -20.26
C GLY A 379 -2.47 1.27 -20.00
N LEU A 380 -2.80 1.51 -18.74
CA LEU A 380 -4.11 1.99 -18.32
C LEU A 380 -4.46 3.27 -19.11
N SER A 381 -5.10 3.10 -20.27
CA SER A 381 -5.87 4.15 -20.93
C SER A 381 -7.12 4.38 -20.09
N GLU A 382 -7.11 5.48 -19.34
CA GLU A 382 -8.35 6.19 -19.01
C GLU A 382 -8.35 7.50 -19.79
#